data_AF-A0A356NG51-F1
#
_entry.id   AF-A0A356NG51-F1
#
_cell.length_a   1.000
_cell.length_b   1.000
_cell.length_c   1.000
_cell.angle_alpha   90.00
_cell.angle_beta   90.00
_cell.angle_gamma   90.00
#
_symmetry.space_group_name_H-M   'P 1'
#
loop_
_entity.id
_entity.type
_entity.pdbx_description
1 polymer ?
#
loop_
_entity_poly.entity_id
_entity_poly.type
_entity_poly.pdbx_seq_one_letter_code
_entity_poly.pdbx_strand_id
1 'polypeptide(L)'
;EGLRFKSGWMAACLMILILSMAGIPPMVGFLAKFNLFIAALKGSSQPMGLILLVVLALGASAVSLYYYLKILKAAFCTDQTEGDHSIQINTYQFTLVSFTVIGVIILGLFPGPILSRLTHAIGI
;
A
#
# COMPACT_ATOMS: atom_id res chain seq x y z
N GLU A 1 0.30 -13.84 16.75
CA GLU A 1 -0.73 -13.32 17.67
C GLU A 1 -1.71 -12.45 16.88
N GLY A 2 -3.00 -12.54 17.17
CA GLY A 2 -4.01 -11.78 16.44
C GLY A 2 -4.07 -10.34 16.92
N LEU A 3 -3.48 -9.41 16.17
CA LEU A 3 -3.53 -7.96 16.46
C LEU A 3 -4.99 -7.45 16.57
N ARG A 4 -5.92 -8.11 15.86
CA ARG A 4 -7.38 -7.83 15.91
C ARG A 4 -7.94 -7.89 17.34
N PHE A 5 -7.45 -8.81 18.16
CA PHE A 5 -7.98 -9.02 19.50
C PHE A 5 -7.37 -8.07 20.54
N LYS A 6 -6.14 -7.59 20.32
CA LYS A 6 -5.49 -6.59 21.18
C LYS A 6 -5.94 -5.16 20.88
N SER A 7 -6.14 -4.84 19.60
CA SER A 7 -6.50 -3.49 19.12
C SER A 7 -7.13 -3.57 17.73
N GLY A 8 -8.47 -3.60 17.67
CA GLY A 8 -9.21 -3.66 16.41
C GLY A 8 -8.90 -2.48 15.47
N TRP A 9 -8.64 -1.29 16.03
CA TRP A 9 -8.28 -0.11 15.25
C TRP A 9 -6.92 -0.25 14.55
N MET A 10 -5.87 -0.65 15.28
CA MET A 10 -4.54 -0.85 14.69
C MET A 10 -4.54 -1.96 13.66
N ALA A 11 -5.32 -3.03 13.88
CA ALA A 11 -5.48 -4.10 12.92
C ALA A 11 -6.11 -3.59 11.62
N ALA A 12 -7.12 -2.71 11.69
CA ALA A 12 -7.72 -2.07 10.52
C ALA A 12 -6.74 -1.14 9.80
N CYS A 13 -5.97 -0.31 10.54
CA CYS A 13 -4.93 0.53 9.95
C CYS A 13 -3.85 -0.30 9.24
N LEU A 14 -3.37 -1.36 9.89
CA LEU A 14 -2.40 -2.30 9.31
C LEU A 14 -2.95 -2.95 8.03
N MET A 15 -4.21 -3.36 8.05
CA MET A 15 -4.88 -3.90 6.87
C MET A 15 -4.85 -2.91 5.72
N ILE A 16 -5.27 -1.67 5.93
CA ILE A 16 -5.31 -0.64 4.87
C ILE A 16 -3.91 -0.36 4.32
N LEU A 17 -2.90 -0.25 5.19
CA LEU A 17 -1.52 0.03 4.78
C LEU A 17 -0.91 -1.13 3.99
N ILE A 18 -1.10 -2.37 4.44
CA ILE A 18 -0.62 -3.57 3.73
C ILE A 18 -1.33 -3.72 2.39
N LEU A 19 -2.65 -3.51 2.34
CA LEU A 19 -3.42 -3.57 1.09
C LEU A 19 -2.97 -2.50 0.10
N SER A 20 -2.61 -1.32 0.60
CA SER A 20 -2.07 -0.23 -0.23
C SER A 20 -0.70 -0.56 -0.78
N MET A 21 0.21 -1.12 0.02
CA MET A 21 1.53 -1.59 -0.43
C MET A 21 1.41 -2.76 -1.43
N ALA A 22 0.45 -3.65 -1.22
CA ALA A 22 0.16 -4.76 -2.12
C ALA A 22 -0.31 -4.28 -3.49
N GLY A 23 -0.89 -3.08 -3.56
CA GLY A 23 -1.38 -2.52 -4.80
C GLY A 23 -2.66 -3.19 -5.26
N ILE A 24 -3.63 -3.39 -4.36
CA ILE A 24 -5.00 -3.73 -4.76
C ILE A 24 -5.68 -2.50 -5.38
N PRO A 25 -6.35 -2.60 -6.55
CA PRO A 25 -7.16 -1.51 -7.10
C PRO A 25 -8.32 -1.26 -6.12
N PRO A 26 -8.43 -0.13 -5.38
CA PRO A 26 -8.24 1.29 -5.73
C PRO A 26 -7.23 2.03 -4.82
N MET A 27 -6.19 1.36 -4.34
CA MET A 27 -5.22 1.93 -3.40
C MET A 27 -4.11 2.74 -4.09
N VAL A 28 -3.49 3.65 -3.33
CA VAL A 28 -2.32 4.46 -3.76
C VAL A 28 -1.25 3.63 -4.46
N GLY A 29 -0.86 2.49 -3.87
CA GLY A 29 0.27 1.72 -4.39
C GLY A 29 -0.03 1.07 -5.74
N PHE A 30 -1.30 0.80 -6.05
CA PHE A 30 -1.71 0.33 -7.37
C PHE A 30 -1.63 1.46 -8.39
N LEU A 31 -2.21 2.62 -8.08
CA LEU A 31 -2.21 3.79 -8.96
C LEU A 31 -0.80 4.27 -9.31
N ALA A 32 0.12 4.23 -8.35
CA ALA A 32 1.53 4.56 -8.58
C ALA A 32 2.17 3.62 -9.59
N LYS A 33 2.06 2.30 -9.39
CA LYS A 33 2.61 1.28 -10.31
C LYS A 33 1.95 1.34 -11.69
N PHE A 34 0.63 1.50 -11.73
CA PHE A 34 -0.12 1.57 -12.98
C PHE A 34 0.25 2.81 -13.81
N ASN A 35 0.35 3.98 -13.19
CA ASN A 35 0.82 5.19 -13.87
C ASN A 35 2.28 5.04 -14.34
N LEU A 36 3.13 4.39 -13.56
CA LEU A 36 4.51 4.09 -13.96
C LEU A 36 4.54 3.19 -15.22
N PHE A 37 3.69 2.17 -15.30
CA PHE A 37 3.60 1.30 -16.47
C PHE A 37 3.04 2.04 -17.70
N ILE A 38 2.02 2.88 -17.52
CA ILE A 38 1.49 3.73 -18.60
C ILE A 38 2.56 4.68 -19.12
N ALA A 39 3.32 5.32 -18.22
CA ALA A 39 4.40 6.23 -18.59
C ALA A 39 5.52 5.48 -19.33
N ALA A 40 5.90 4.30 -18.85
CA ALA A 40 6.87 3.42 -19.50
C ALA A 40 6.45 3.00 -20.92
N LEU A 41 5.16 2.72 -21.13
CA LEU A 41 4.61 2.33 -22.43
C LEU A 41 4.46 3.51 -23.40
N LYS A 42 4.08 4.70 -22.91
CA LYS A 42 3.87 5.90 -23.74
C LYS A 42 5.15 6.64 -24.09
N GLY A 43 6.16 6.63 -23.21
CA GLY A 43 7.37 7.44 -23.34
C GLY A 43 8.51 6.81 -24.13
N SER A 44 8.37 5.58 -24.63
CA SER A 44 9.51 4.83 -25.16
C SER A 44 9.60 4.80 -26.69
N SER A 45 10.75 5.24 -27.20
CA SER A 45 11.21 5.03 -28.60
C SER A 45 11.83 3.64 -28.84
N GLN A 46 11.96 2.81 -27.80
CA GLN A 46 12.51 1.45 -27.83
C GLN A 46 11.57 0.50 -27.04
N PRO A 47 10.53 -0.07 -27.68
CA PRO A 47 9.45 -0.76 -26.98
C PRO A 47 9.88 -2.09 -26.32
N MET A 48 10.86 -2.80 -26.87
CA MET A 48 11.13 -4.20 -26.49
C MET A 48 11.73 -4.37 -25.07
N GLY A 49 12.62 -3.47 -24.63
CA GLY A 49 13.29 -3.57 -23.33
C GLY A 49 12.39 -3.19 -22.15
N LEU A 50 11.53 -2.19 -22.33
CA LEU A 50 10.61 -1.71 -21.29
C LEU A 50 9.44 -2.66 -21.05
N ILE A 51 8.96 -3.36 -22.10
CA ILE A 51 7.91 -4.38 -21.93
C ILE A 51 8.39 -5.50 -21.00
N LEU A 52 9.63 -5.98 -21.16
CA LEU A 52 10.20 -6.99 -20.26
C LEU A 52 10.27 -6.49 -18.81
N LEU A 53 10.64 -5.22 -18.60
CA LEU A 53 10.66 -4.60 -17.27
C LEU A 53 9.26 -4.51 -16.65
N VAL A 54 8.25 -4.16 -17.44
CA VAL A 54 6.85 -4.10 -16.99
C VAL A 54 6.37 -5.49 -16.60
N VAL A 55 6.65 -6.52 -17.40
CA VAL A 55 6.28 -7.91 -17.09
C VAL A 55 6.96 -8.38 -15.80
N LEU A 56 8.26 -8.09 -15.64
CA LEU A 56 9.00 -8.44 -14.42
C LEU A 56 8.45 -7.70 -13.20
N ALA A 57 8.12 -6.41 -13.33
CA ALA A 57 7.51 -5.61 -12.27
C ALA A 57 6.12 -6.11 -11.88
N LEU A 58 5.30 -6.53 -12.85
CA LEU A 58 3.99 -7.15 -12.62
C LEU A 58 4.15 -8.48 -11.86
N GLY A 59 5.09 -9.33 -12.28
CA GLY A 59 5.41 -10.58 -11.60
C GLY A 59 5.89 -10.36 -10.16
N ALA A 60 6.83 -9.44 -9.95
CA ALA A 60 7.30 -9.06 -8.61
C ALA A 60 6.15 -8.54 -7.73
N SER A 61 5.25 -7.72 -8.29
CA SER A 61 4.09 -7.23 -7.55
C SER A 61 3.13 -8.35 -7.14
N ALA A 62 2.92 -9.37 -7.99
CA ALA A 62 2.11 -10.53 -7.66
C ALA A 62 2.73 -11.36 -6.53
N VAL A 63 4.06 -11.54 -6.54
CA VAL A 63 4.79 -12.20 -5.45
C VAL A 63 4.65 -11.41 -4.14
N SER A 64 4.81 -10.09 -4.17
CA SER A 64 4.63 -9.25 -2.99
C SER A 64 3.20 -9.37 -2.41
N LEU A 65 2.17 -9.40 -3.27
CA LEU A 65 0.78 -9.57 -2.84
C LEU A 65 0.60 -10.86 -2.02
N TYR A 66 1.20 -11.98 -2.43
CA TYR A 66 1.15 -13.23 -1.67
C TYR A 66 1.73 -13.07 -0.26
N TYR A 67 2.91 -12.46 -0.13
CA TYR A 67 3.54 -12.24 1.19
C TYR A 67 2.72 -11.29 2.07
N TYR A 68 2.15 -10.24 1.49
CA TYR A 68 1.30 -9.29 2.21
C TYR A 68 0.01 -9.91 2.73
N LEU A 69 -0.66 -10.75 1.93
CA LEU A 69 -1.83 -11.49 2.39
C LEU A 69 -1.48 -12.50 3.49
N LYS A 70 -0.29 -13.12 3.44
CA LYS A 70 0.19 -14.02 4.50
C LYS A 70 0.38 -13.27 5.83
N ILE A 71 0.93 -12.06 5.79
CA ILE A 71 1.08 -11.19 6.98
C ILE A 71 -0.29 -10.79 7.52
N LEU A 72 -1.22 -10.42 6.65
CA LEU A 72 -2.58 -10.05 7.04
C LEU A 72 -3.33 -11.23 7.68
N LYS A 73 -3.19 -12.42 7.10
CA LYS A 73 -3.73 -13.66 7.68
C LYS A 73 -3.16 -13.92 9.08
N ALA A 74 -1.84 -13.77 9.26
CA ALA A 74 -1.24 -13.93 10.58
C ALA A 74 -1.76 -12.90 11.60
N ALA A 75 -1.95 -11.65 11.18
CA ALA A 75 -2.45 -10.58 12.04
C ALA A 75 -3.93 -10.72 12.45
N PHE A 76 -4.77 -11.37 11.62
CA PHE A 76 -6.21 -11.50 11.86
C PHE A 76 -6.68 -12.89 12.30
N CYS A 77 -6.02 -13.96 11.86
CA CYS A 77 -6.42 -15.35 12.11
C CYS A 77 -5.56 -16.09 13.15
N THR A 78 -4.61 -15.42 13.82
CA THR A 78 -3.91 -16.07 14.95
C THR A 78 -4.73 -15.88 16.22
N ASP A 79 -5.12 -16.99 16.86
CA ASP A 79 -5.85 -16.96 18.13
C ASP A 79 -4.96 -16.48 19.30
N GLN A 80 -5.60 -15.93 20.32
CA GLN A 80 -4.92 -15.48 21.54
C GLN A 80 -4.45 -16.69 22.35
N THR A 81 -3.19 -16.67 22.78
CA THR A 81 -2.69 -17.59 23.82
C THR A 81 -2.91 -16.91 25.18
N GLU A 82 -3.41 -17.66 26.17
CA GLU A 82 -3.73 -17.11 27.50
C GLU A 82 -2.51 -16.46 28.15
N GLY A 83 -2.65 -15.21 28.62
CA GLY A 83 -1.56 -14.42 29.23
C GLY A 83 -1.21 -13.10 28.51
N ASP A 84 -2.10 -12.61 27.64
CA ASP A 84 -1.72 -11.64 26.63
C ASP A 84 -1.70 -10.17 27.11
N HIS A 85 -0.54 -9.52 27.05
CA HIS A 85 -0.37 -8.10 27.40
C HIS A 85 -1.14 -7.21 26.41
N SER A 86 -2.01 -6.34 26.94
CA SER A 86 -2.69 -5.31 26.14
C SER A 86 -1.65 -4.40 25.48
N ILE A 87 -1.80 -4.15 24.18
CA ILE A 87 -0.96 -3.16 23.48
C ILE A 87 -1.34 -1.80 24.05
N GLN A 88 -0.45 -1.20 24.83
CA GLN A 88 -0.61 0.17 25.28
C GLN A 88 -0.30 1.10 24.11
N ILE A 89 -1.35 1.60 23.48
CA ILE A 89 -1.24 2.56 22.38
C ILE A 89 -1.06 3.94 22.99
N ASN A 90 0.08 4.57 22.74
CA ASN A 90 0.28 5.96 23.11
C ASN A 90 -0.51 6.87 22.14
N THR A 91 -1.11 7.95 22.63
CA THR A 91 -1.85 8.95 21.84
C THR A 91 -1.07 9.41 20.61
N TYR A 92 0.25 9.62 20.74
CA TYR A 92 1.11 9.99 19.61
C TYR A 92 1.12 8.94 18.48
N GLN A 93 1.19 7.65 18.83
CA GLN A 93 1.19 6.56 17.85
C GLN A 93 -0.16 6.48 17.14
N PHE A 94 -1.26 6.64 17.88
CA PHE A 94 -2.61 6.65 17.32
C PHE A 94 -2.78 7.79 16.30
N THR A 95 -2.36 9.01 16.64
CA THR A 95 -2.48 10.18 15.77
C THR A 95 -1.63 10.02 14.51
N LEU A 96 -0.37 9.58 14.65
CA LEU A 96 0.52 9.37 13.50
C LEU A 96 -0.03 8.32 12.53
N VAL A 97 -0.43 7.15 13.04
CA VAL A 97 -0.95 6.07 12.19
C VAL A 97 -2.24 6.49 11.51
N SER A 98 -3.15 7.16 12.23
CA SER A 98 -4.40 7.64 11.64
C SER A 98 -4.14 8.68 10.55
N PHE A 99 -3.22 9.62 10.78
CA PHE A 99 -2.81 10.60 9.77
C PHE A 99 -2.24 9.93 8.52
N THR A 100 -1.38 8.91 8.69
CA THR A 100 -0.84 8.14 7.56
C THR A 100 -1.93 7.42 6.77
N VAL A 101 -2.85 6.74 7.45
CA VAL A 101 -3.95 6.01 6.79
C VAL A 101 -4.86 6.97 6.02
N ILE A 102 -5.20 8.12 6.61
CA ILE A 102 -5.99 9.17 5.95
C ILE A 102 -5.26 9.66 4.71
N GLY A 103 -3.96 9.94 4.81
CA GLY A 103 -3.13 10.32 3.67
C GLY A 103 -3.18 9.27 2.55
N VAL A 104 -2.96 8.00 2.87
CA VAL A 104 -3.01 6.90 1.89
C VAL A 104 -4.37 6.79 1.20
N ILE A 105 -5.46 6.98 1.94
CA ILE A 105 -6.81 6.92 1.36
C ILE A 105 -7.07 8.12 0.43
N ILE A 106 -6.77 9.34 0.89
CA ILE A 106 -6.98 10.58 0.11
C ILE A 106 -6.17 10.52 -1.18
N LEU A 107 -4.90 10.13 -1.10
CA LEU A 107 -4.02 10.01 -2.24
C LEU A 107 -4.47 8.91 -3.23
N GLY A 108 -5.13 7.87 -2.72
CA GLY A 108 -5.61 6.76 -3.53
C GLY A 108 -6.86 7.14 -4.31
N LEU A 109 -7.77 7.87 -3.66
CA LEU A 109 -9.00 8.34 -4.30
C LEU A 109 -8.75 9.55 -5.20
N PHE A 110 -7.82 10.43 -4.84
CA PHE A 110 -7.55 11.68 -5.53
C PHE A 110 -6.05 11.86 -5.81
N PRO A 111 -5.47 11.14 -6.79
CA PRO A 111 -4.08 11.33 -7.20
C PRO A 111 -3.87 12.62 -8.02
N GLY A 112 -4.94 13.19 -8.56
CA GLY A 112 -4.94 14.38 -9.43
C GLY A 112 -4.14 15.59 -8.92
N PRO A 113 -4.38 16.11 -7.70
CA PRO A 113 -3.68 17.30 -7.19
C PRO A 113 -2.18 17.13 -7.01
N ILE A 114 -1.67 15.90 -6.85
CA ILE A 114 -0.22 15.64 -6.75
C ILE A 114 0.40 15.41 -8.10
N LEU A 115 -0.28 14.68 -8.98
CA LEU A 115 0.19 14.51 -10.36
C LEU A 115 0.33 15.87 -11.06
N SER A 116 -0.63 16.78 -10.87
CA SER A 116 -0.55 18.14 -11.47
C SER A 116 0.58 18.99 -10.91
N ARG A 117 0.88 18.87 -9.62
CA ARG A 117 2.02 19.56 -8.97
C ARG A 117 3.34 18.99 -9.44
N LEU A 118 3.41 17.67 -9.62
CA LEU A 118 4.59 17.01 -10.14
C LEU A 118 4.85 17.44 -11.58
N THR A 119 3.89 17.31 -12.50
CA THR A 119 4.07 17.70 -13.92
C THR A 119 4.52 19.16 -14.06
N HIS A 120 3.92 20.07 -13.30
CA HIS A 120 4.32 21.48 -13.29
C HIS A 120 5.76 21.71 -12.77
N ALA A 121 6.27 20.86 -11.87
CA ALA A 121 7.64 20.94 -11.36
C ALA A 121 8.67 20.33 -12.32
N ILE A 122 8.29 19.31 -13.10
CA ILE A 122 9.16 18.68 -14.12
C ILE A 122 9.16 19.49 -15.44
N GLY A 123 8.35 20.54 -15.55
CA GLY A 123 8.32 21.45 -16.71
C GLY A 123 7.71 20.84 -17.96
N ILE A 124 6.76 19.90 -17.81
CA ILE A 124 6.04 19.21 -18.88
C ILE A 124 4.54 19.52 -18.78
#